data_AF-A0A5P2H9S5-F1
#
_entry.id   AF-A0A5P2H9S5-F1
#
_cell.length_a   1.000
_cell.length_b   1.000
_cell.length_c   1.000
_cell.angle_alpha   90.00
_cell.angle_beta   90.00
_cell.angle_gamma   90.00
#
_symmetry.space_group_name_H-M   'P 1'
#
loop_
_entity.id
_entity.type
_entity.pdbx_description
1 polymer ?
#
loop_
_entity_poly.entity_id
_entity_poly.type
_entity_poly.pdbx_seq_one_letter_code
_entity_poly.pdbx_strand_id
1 'polypeptide(L)'
;MQADVLFQKALELVHQHRAASAALLHRHLGIDPASAEMLLERMASETTAVRRMPNGLYLYIHGAIGEELAALHGFAQVVLKALAQDRVDAGQLRAAAVHFGLAKTLTSP
;
A
#
# COMPACT_ATOMS: atom_id res chain seq x y z
N MET A 1 -0.73 4.50 -17.33
CA MET A 1 0.61 3.94 -17.68
C MET A 1 1.75 4.80 -17.15
N GLN A 2 1.92 6.07 -17.57
CA GLN A 2 3.04 6.90 -17.05
C GLN A 2 2.86 7.32 -15.57
N ALA A 3 1.62 7.60 -15.15
CA ALA A 3 1.31 7.93 -13.75
C ALA A 3 1.55 6.75 -12.78
N ASP A 4 1.30 5.52 -13.22
CA ASP A 4 1.49 4.32 -12.39
C ASP A 4 2.97 3.99 -12.20
N VAL A 5 3.78 4.20 -13.24
CA VAL A 5 5.24 4.06 -13.15
C VAL A 5 5.82 5.10 -12.20
N LEU A 6 5.33 6.34 -12.25
CA LEU A 6 5.78 7.39 -11.34
C LEU A 6 5.39 7.09 -9.89
N PHE A 7 4.17 6.57 -9.67
CA PHE A 7 3.71 6.14 -8.36
C PHE A 7 4.59 5.04 -7.76
N GLN A 8 4.92 4.00 -8.54
CA GLN A 8 5.79 2.92 -8.07
C GLN A 8 7.18 3.43 -7.69
N LYS A 9 7.80 4.28 -8.53
CA LYS A 9 9.10 4.89 -8.22
C LYS A 9 9.06 5.75 -6.94
N ALA A 10 7.98 6.51 -6.75
CA ALA A 10 7.80 7.32 -5.56
C ALA A 10 7.65 6.44 -4.31
N LEU A 11 6.92 5.33 -4.40
CA LEU A 11 6.74 4.38 -3.31
C LEU A 11 8.07 3.69 -2.95
N GLU A 12 8.85 3.27 -3.95
CA GLU A 12 10.20 2.73 -3.75
C GLU A 12 11.10 3.72 -3.00
N LEU A 13 11.09 5.01 -3.37
CA LEU A 13 11.86 6.04 -2.68
C LEU A 13 11.45 6.20 -1.22
N VAL A 14 10.15 6.21 -0.93
CA VAL A 14 9.64 6.29 0.44
C VAL A 14 10.14 5.12 1.28
N HIS A 15 10.14 3.91 0.72
CA HIS A 15 10.69 2.72 1.38
C HIS A 15 12.20 2.80 1.59
N GLN A 16 12.96 3.15 0.56
CA GLN A 16 14.42 3.24 0.60
C GLN A 16 14.90 4.25 1.65
N HIS A 17 14.26 5.42 1.68
CA HIS A 17 14.63 6.49 2.61
C HIS A 17 13.93 6.40 3.97
N ARG A 18 12.99 5.47 4.13
CA ARG A 18 12.13 5.32 5.33
C ARG A 18 11.50 6.64 5.75
N ALA A 19 11.09 7.44 4.78
CA ALA A 19 10.57 8.79 5.00
C ALA A 19 9.53 9.14 3.92
N ALA A 20 8.48 9.86 4.31
CA ALA A 20 7.44 10.32 3.41
C ALA A 20 7.36 11.85 3.48
N SER A 21 7.80 12.55 2.44
CA SER A 21 7.66 14.02 2.36
C SER A 21 7.66 14.50 0.91
N ALA A 22 6.94 15.58 0.63
CA ALA A 22 6.89 16.15 -0.72
C ALA A 22 8.28 16.61 -1.18
N ALA A 23 9.10 17.13 -0.25
CA ALA A 23 10.48 17.51 -0.51
C ALA A 23 11.37 16.33 -0.95
N LEU A 24 11.18 15.14 -0.36
CA LEU A 24 11.89 13.93 -0.78
C LEU A 24 11.54 13.59 -2.25
N LEU A 25 10.25 13.54 -2.58
CA LEU A 25 9.81 13.18 -3.92
C LEU A 25 10.21 14.24 -4.96
N HIS A 26 10.06 15.52 -4.64
CA HIS A 26 10.50 16.63 -5.50
C HIS A 26 12.00 16.50 -5.84
N ARG A 27 12.85 16.32 -4.82
CA ARG A 27 14.31 16.24 -5.01
C ARG A 27 14.76 15.04 -5.82
N HIS A 28 14.13 13.88 -5.62
CA HIS A 28 14.59 12.63 -6.22
C HIS A 28 13.91 12.31 -7.57
N LEU A 29 12.70 12.81 -7.81
CA LEU A 29 11.94 12.57 -9.05
C LEU A 29 11.92 13.78 -9.99
N GLY A 30 12.35 14.96 -9.54
CA GLY A 30 12.35 16.19 -10.36
C GLY A 30 10.96 16.68 -10.73
N ILE A 31 9.94 16.31 -9.96
CA ILE A 31 8.53 16.70 -10.17
C ILE A 31 8.18 17.92 -9.32
N ASP A 32 7.18 18.71 -9.71
CA ASP A 32 6.76 19.87 -8.92
C ASP A 32 6.17 19.46 -7.54
N PRO A 33 6.14 20.39 -6.56
CA PRO A 33 5.65 20.10 -5.21
C PRO A 33 4.19 19.63 -5.15
N ALA A 34 3.31 20.12 -6.03
CA ALA A 34 1.90 19.72 -6.02
C ALA A 34 1.74 18.28 -6.51
N SER A 35 2.47 17.90 -7.58
CA SER A 35 2.53 16.51 -8.05
C SER A 35 3.12 15.57 -6.99
N ALA A 36 4.14 16.01 -6.25
CA ALA A 36 4.70 15.25 -5.14
C ALA A 36 3.68 15.03 -4.01
N GLU A 37 2.90 16.04 -3.67
CA GLU A 37 1.85 15.94 -2.65
C GLU A 37 0.71 15.01 -3.10
N MET A 38 0.26 15.10 -4.36
CA MET A 38 -0.73 14.19 -4.92
C MET A 38 -0.28 12.73 -4.86
N LEU A 39 1.00 12.43 -5.10
CA LEU A 39 1.54 11.08 -4.97
C LEU A 39 1.49 10.58 -3.52
N LEU A 40 1.77 11.45 -2.55
CA LEU A 40 1.71 11.09 -1.11
C LEU A 40 0.27 10.90 -0.64
N GLU A 41 -0.66 11.74 -1.10
CA GLU A 41 -2.10 11.55 -0.84
C GLU A 41 -2.58 10.21 -1.40
N ARG A 42 -2.18 9.90 -2.63
CA ARG A 42 -2.48 8.61 -3.26
C ARG A 42 -1.86 7.44 -2.51
N MET A 43 -0.62 7.55 -2.03
CA MET A 43 -0.01 6.50 -1.19
C MET A 43 -0.76 6.31 0.12
N ALA A 44 -1.23 7.41 0.74
CA ALA A 44 -1.99 7.36 1.97
C ALA A 44 -3.40 6.75 1.81
N SER A 45 -3.95 6.76 0.59
CA SER A 45 -5.25 6.13 0.29
C SER A 45 -5.12 4.70 -0.24
N GLU A 46 -4.14 4.42 -1.10
CA GLU A 46 -4.00 3.14 -1.80
C GLU A 46 -3.05 2.16 -1.10
N THR A 47 -2.28 2.61 -0.11
CA THR A 47 -1.29 1.78 0.59
C THR A 47 -1.34 2.00 2.10
N THR A 48 -0.58 1.18 2.83
CA THR A 48 -0.37 1.33 4.27
C THR A 48 1.01 1.87 4.62
N ALA A 49 1.85 2.15 3.61
CA ALA A 49 3.22 2.61 3.79
C ALA A 49 3.29 4.08 4.23
N VAL A 50 2.26 4.86 3.94
CA VAL A 50 2.22 6.29 4.24
C VAL A 50 0.91 6.63 4.96
N ARG A 51 0.99 7.49 5.97
CA ARG A 51 -0.17 8.06 6.64
C ARG A 51 -0.09 9.57 6.64
N ARG A 52 -1.19 10.24 6.25
CA ARG A 52 -1.34 11.69 6.43
C ARG A 52 -1.66 12.00 7.89
N MET A 53 -0.91 12.94 8.46
CA MET A 53 -1.06 13.42 9.83
C MET A 53 -1.97 14.66 9.87
N PRO A 54 -2.62 14.98 11.01
CA PRO A 54 -3.51 16.13 11.13
C PRO A 54 -2.86 17.49 10.84
N ASN A 55 -1.54 17.58 11.00
CA ASN A 55 -0.76 18.78 10.69
C ASN A 55 -0.37 18.90 9.21
N GLY A 56 -0.89 18.02 8.34
CA GLY A 56 -0.58 18.00 6.91
C GLY A 56 0.72 17.29 6.53
N LEU A 57 1.50 16.79 7.51
CA LEU A 57 2.70 16.00 7.23
C LEU A 57 2.37 14.55 6.89
N TYR A 58 3.34 13.84 6.31
CA TYR A 58 3.23 12.42 6.00
C TYR A 58 4.18 11.62 6.88
N LEU A 59 3.68 10.52 7.44
CA LEU A 59 4.45 9.57 8.22
C LEU A 59 4.66 8.31 7.40
N TYR A 60 5.92 7.89 7.26
CA TYR A 60 6.24 6.56 6.76
C TYR A 60 5.97 5.52 7.85
N ILE A 61 5.17 4.50 7.53
CA ILE A 61 4.89 3.37 8.41
C ILE A 61 5.84 2.23 8.04
N HIS A 62 6.70 1.85 8.99
CA HIS A 62 7.66 0.75 8.84
C HIS A 62 7.46 -0.33 9.89
N GLY A 63 7.97 -1.53 9.57
CA GLY A 63 8.18 -2.62 10.51
C GLY A 63 6.98 -3.55 10.55
N ALA A 64 6.91 -4.38 11.58
CA ALA A 64 5.88 -5.42 11.72
C ALA A 64 4.46 -4.86 11.53
N ILE A 65 4.18 -3.67 12.07
CA ILE A 65 2.86 -3.02 11.93
C ILE A 65 2.57 -2.66 10.46
N GLY A 66 3.55 -2.14 9.72
CA GLY A 66 3.37 -1.80 8.30
C GLY A 66 3.10 -3.05 7.45
N GLU A 67 3.82 -4.13 7.74
CA GLU A 67 3.66 -5.43 7.08
C GLU A 67 2.29 -6.06 7.39
N GLU A 68 1.86 -6.05 8.66
CA GLU A 68 0.53 -6.52 9.06
C GLU A 68 -0.59 -5.72 8.41
N LEU A 69 -0.47 -4.39 8.40
CA LEU A 69 -1.45 -3.53 7.75
C LEU A 69 -1.49 -3.76 6.23
N ALA A 70 -0.34 -3.94 5.59
CA ALA A 70 -0.27 -4.25 4.16
C ALA A 70 -0.92 -5.60 3.83
N ALA A 71 -0.68 -6.63 4.65
CA ALA A 71 -1.32 -7.93 4.52
C ALA A 71 -2.85 -7.84 4.65
N LEU A 72 -3.34 -7.15 5.68
CA LEU A 72 -4.77 -6.92 5.89
C LEU A 72 -5.41 -6.14 4.74
N HIS A 73 -4.75 -5.06 4.29
CA HIS A 73 -5.25 -4.25 3.19
C HIS A 73 -5.34 -5.05 1.89
N GLY A 74 -4.28 -5.79 1.55
CA GLY A 74 -4.23 -6.62 0.34
C GLY A 74 -5.34 -7.69 0.33
N PHE A 75 -5.55 -8.37 1.46
CA PHE A 75 -6.63 -9.34 1.58
C PHE A 75 -8.02 -8.69 1.46
N ALA A 76 -8.23 -7.54 2.11
CA ALA A 76 -9.50 -6.81 2.03
C ALA A 76 -9.84 -6.42 0.58
N GLN A 77 -8.85 -5.99 -0.23
CA GLN A 77 -9.05 -5.68 -1.64
C GLN A 77 -9.51 -6.90 -2.45
N VAL A 78 -8.98 -8.09 -2.17
CA VAL A 78 -9.44 -9.33 -2.81
C VAL A 78 -10.90 -9.62 -2.46
N VAL A 79 -11.27 -9.49 -1.18
CA VAL A 79 -12.65 -9.71 -0.72
C VAL A 79 -13.61 -8.70 -1.37
N LEU A 80 -13.27 -7.41 -1.35
CA LEU A 80 -14.11 -6.36 -1.94
C LEU A 80 -14.28 -6.56 -3.44
N LYS A 81 -13.23 -6.97 -4.15
CA LYS A 81 -13.30 -7.30 -5.58
C LYS A 81 -14.21 -8.50 -5.84
N ALA A 82 -14.13 -9.54 -5.02
CA ALA A 82 -14.99 -10.72 -5.13
C ALA A 82 -16.47 -10.35 -4.90
N LEU A 83 -16.75 -9.51 -3.90
CA LEU A 83 -18.10 -8.99 -3.61
C LEU A 83 -18.64 -8.12 -4.75
N ALA A 84 -17.82 -7.21 -5.28
CA ALA A 84 -18.22 -6.34 -6.41
C ALA A 84 -18.53 -7.14 -7.68
N GLN A 85 -17.99 -8.35 -7.81
CA GLN A 85 -18.23 -9.26 -8.95
C GLN A 85 -19.31 -10.32 -8.66
N ASP A 86 -19.92 -10.30 -7.47
CA ASP A 86 -20.85 -11.32 -6.97
C ASP A 86 -20.32 -12.76 -7.10
N ARG A 87 -19.01 -12.92 -6.88
CA ARG A 87 -18.27 -14.19 -7.03
C ARG A 87 -17.47 -14.50 -5.77
N VAL A 88 -18.19 -14.77 -4.68
CA VAL A 88 -17.57 -15.16 -3.41
C VAL A 88 -17.27 -16.65 -3.40
N ASP A 89 -16.03 -17.02 -3.70
CA ASP A 89 -15.52 -18.39 -3.58
C ASP A 89 -14.66 -18.55 -2.31
N ALA A 90 -15.10 -19.41 -1.41
CA ALA A 90 -14.42 -19.61 -0.12
C ALA A 90 -13.00 -20.20 -0.27
N GLY A 91 -12.75 -20.99 -1.31
CA GLY A 91 -11.43 -21.56 -1.60
C GLY A 91 -10.43 -20.48 -2.03
N GLN A 92 -10.85 -19.59 -2.93
CA GLN A 92 -10.05 -18.45 -3.39
C GLN A 92 -9.77 -17.47 -2.26
N LEU A 93 -10.76 -17.17 -1.41
CA LEU A 93 -10.55 -16.31 -0.25
C LEU A 93 -9.59 -16.95 0.75
N ARG A 94 -9.67 -18.26 0.98
CA ARG A 94 -8.72 -18.97 1.85
C ARG A 94 -7.30 -18.95 1.28
N ALA A 95 -7.15 -19.18 -0.03
CA ALA A 95 -5.85 -19.10 -0.69
C ALA A 95 -5.26 -17.68 -0.61
N ALA A 96 -6.08 -16.64 -0.78
CA ALA A 96 -5.67 -15.25 -0.61
C ALA A 96 -5.23 -14.95 0.83
N ALA A 97 -5.98 -15.42 1.84
CA ALA A 97 -5.61 -15.25 3.24
C ALA A 97 -4.25 -15.91 3.56
N VAL A 98 -3.95 -17.07 2.97
CA VAL A 98 -2.63 -17.72 3.09
C VAL A 98 -1.55 -16.90 2.37
N HIS A 99 -1.82 -16.44 1.15
CA HIS A 99 -0.87 -15.64 0.36
C HIS A 99 -0.45 -14.36 1.09
N PHE A 100 -1.39 -13.67 1.74
CA PHE A 100 -1.11 -12.49 2.56
C PHE A 100 -0.60 -12.83 3.98
N GLY A 101 -0.40 -14.10 4.32
CA GLY A 101 0.11 -14.52 5.63
C GLY A 101 -0.88 -14.40 6.80
N LEU A 102 -2.16 -14.19 6.51
CA LEU A 102 -3.24 -14.05 7.51
C LEU A 102 -3.78 -15.40 7.99
N ALA A 103 -3.56 -16.47 7.22
CA ALA A 103 -3.95 -17.83 7.57
C ALA A 103 -2.79 -18.81 7.29
N LYS A 104 -2.77 -19.92 8.03
CA LYS A 104 -1.83 -21.01 7.77
C LYS A 104 -2.43 -21.99 6.77
N THR A 105 -1.61 -22.54 5.89
CA THR A 105 -2.00 -23.73 5.12
C THR A 105 -2.25 -24.86 6.11
N LEU A 106 -3.49 -25.34 6.18
CA LEU A 106 -3.79 -26.57 6.91
C LEU A 106 -3.10 -27.72 6.19
N THR A 107 -1.90 -28.07 6.62
CA THR A 107 -1.32 -29.37 6.31
C THR A 107 -2.05 -30.36 7.21
N SER A 108 -2.93 -31.17 6.62
CA SER A 108 -3.43 -32.36 7.32
C SER A 108 -2.22 -33.22 7.71
N PRO A 109 -2.16 -33.73 8.96
CA PRO A 109 -1.16 -34.71 9.37
C PRO A 109 -1.29 -36.01 8.59
#